data_AF-A0A7J4NP86-F1
#
_entry.id   AF-A0A7J4NP86-F1
#
_cell.length_a   1.000
_cell.length_b   1.000
_cell.length_c   1.000
_cell.angle_alpha   90.00
_cell.angle_beta   90.00
_cell.angle_gamma   90.00
#
_symmetry.space_group_name_H-M   'P 1'
#
loop_
_entity.id
_entity.type
_entity.pdbx_description
1 polymer ?
#
loop_
_entity_poly.entity_id
_entity_poly.type
_entity_poly.pdbx_seq_one_letter_code
_entity_poly.pdbx_strand_id
1 'polypeptide(L)'
;FVVNGIFYIVLLLSWFVPSLRNLFSNPVFVLGYASAQGFLLGGTTFMIENSMGAAYSGISIQAFLITAMIFGGMLGIYRSGLINVNDNFRIALSSAVVAIIMIYLFSFILGIAGIEVPYIHGNGAIGIGFSVLVIGIGAMMLAADFDFVERGVENGAPKEMEWRAVFGLLVTLIWIYWETLRLLMKLASRR
;
A
#
# COMPACT_ATOMS: atom_id res chain seq x y z
N PHE A 1 -9.02 -0.40 -15.43
CA PHE A 1 -7.79 0.35 -15.74
C PHE A 1 -7.78 1.75 -15.11
N VAL A 2 -8.79 2.60 -15.38
CA VAL A 2 -8.89 3.98 -14.85
C VAL A 2 -9.00 4.05 -13.31
N VAL A 3 -9.80 3.18 -12.69
CA VAL A 3 -9.95 3.11 -11.22
C VAL A 3 -8.62 2.77 -10.51
N ASN A 4 -7.81 1.88 -11.12
CA ASN A 4 -6.48 1.53 -10.60
C ASN A 4 -5.50 2.71 -10.68
N GLY A 5 -5.53 3.48 -11.78
CA GLY A 5 -4.68 4.66 -11.94
C GLY A 5 -5.00 5.76 -10.94
N ILE A 6 -6.29 6.04 -10.73
CA ILE A 6 -6.75 7.05 -9.75
C ILE A 6 -6.35 6.63 -8.34
N PHE A 7 -6.51 5.36 -7.97
CA PHE A 7 -6.12 4.86 -6.65
C PHE A 7 -4.61 5.02 -6.40
N TYR A 8 -3.77 4.71 -7.39
CA TYR A 8 -2.33 4.93 -7.26
C TYR A 8 -1.94 6.39 -7.21
N ILE A 9 -2.62 7.26 -7.96
CA ILE A 9 -2.41 8.71 -7.90
C ILE A 9 -2.80 9.24 -6.51
N VAL A 10 -3.88 8.74 -5.91
CA VAL A 10 -4.30 9.10 -4.56
C VAL A 10 -3.31 8.61 -3.50
N LEU A 11 -2.78 7.39 -3.64
CA LEU A 11 -1.69 6.89 -2.79
C LEU A 11 -0.38 7.65 -3.00
N LEU A 12 -0.10 8.06 -4.23
CA LEU A 12 1.05 8.88 -4.56
C LEU A 12 1.00 10.24 -3.91
N LEU A 13 -0.15 10.89 -3.97
CA LEU A 13 -0.38 12.19 -3.35
C LEU A 13 -0.34 12.09 -1.82
N SER A 14 -0.64 10.94 -1.20
CA SER A 14 -0.47 10.78 0.25
C SER A 14 0.99 10.52 0.65
N TRP A 15 1.80 9.88 -0.20
CA TRP A 15 3.24 9.65 0.03
C TRP A 15 4.11 10.89 -0.23
N PHE A 16 3.79 11.67 -1.27
CA PHE A 16 4.71 12.70 -1.80
C PHE A 16 4.49 14.11 -1.25
N VAL A 17 3.73 14.28 -0.16
CA VAL A 17 3.48 15.62 0.38
C VAL A 17 4.17 15.88 1.73
N PRO A 18 5.51 16.05 1.74
CA PRO A 18 6.23 16.67 2.85
C PRO A 18 5.77 18.10 3.18
N SER A 19 5.05 18.77 2.27
CA SER A 19 4.53 20.14 2.47
C SER A 19 3.33 20.22 3.42
N LEU A 20 2.76 19.09 3.83
CA LEU A 20 1.59 19.01 4.72
C LEU A 20 1.98 18.57 6.14
N ARG A 21 3.20 18.89 6.58
CA ARG A 21 3.69 18.63 7.95
C ARG A 21 2.71 19.09 9.03
N ASN A 22 1.99 20.20 8.80
CA ASN A 22 0.98 20.72 9.74
C ASN A 22 -0.40 20.05 9.63
N LEU A 23 -0.76 19.43 8.50
CA LEU A 23 -2.06 18.76 8.36
C LEU A 23 -2.03 17.34 8.91
N PHE A 24 -0.91 16.61 8.75
CA PHE A 24 -0.77 15.25 9.27
C PHE A 24 -0.54 15.17 10.78
N SER A 25 -0.22 16.30 11.42
CA SER A 25 -0.25 16.48 12.87
C SER A 25 -1.67 16.62 13.42
N ASN A 26 -2.66 16.92 12.56
CA ASN A 26 -4.03 17.14 12.99
C ASN A 26 -4.82 15.81 12.97
N PRO A 27 -5.30 15.32 14.13
CA PRO A 27 -6.04 14.06 14.24
C PRO A 27 -7.27 14.01 13.32
N VAL A 28 -7.95 15.15 13.14
CA VAL A 28 -9.18 15.25 12.34
C VAL A 28 -8.91 14.94 10.87
N PHE A 29 -7.75 15.36 10.35
CA PHE A 29 -7.38 15.10 8.96
C PHE A 29 -7.02 13.63 8.74
N VAL A 30 -6.26 13.04 9.66
CA VAL A 30 -5.88 11.62 9.59
C VAL A 30 -7.11 10.72 9.65
N LEU A 31 -8.04 11.00 10.57
CA LEU A 31 -9.29 10.26 10.68
C LEU A 31 -10.19 10.47 9.45
N GLY A 32 -10.31 11.69 8.95
CA GLY A 32 -11.07 12.00 7.74
C GLY A 32 -10.52 11.26 6.51
N TYR A 33 -9.19 11.24 6.35
CA TYR A 33 -8.52 10.48 5.30
C TYR A 33 -8.76 8.98 5.45
N ALA A 34 -8.61 8.43 6.66
CA ALA A 34 -8.85 7.02 6.93
C ALA A 34 -10.29 6.59 6.58
N SER A 35 -11.28 7.40 6.97
CA SER A 35 -12.67 7.15 6.64
C SER A 35 -12.90 7.23 5.12
N ALA A 36 -12.42 8.28 4.45
CA ALA A 36 -12.58 8.45 3.01
C ALA A 36 -11.93 7.30 2.23
N GLN A 37 -10.71 6.92 2.59
CA GLN A 37 -10.03 5.76 2.00
C GLN A 37 -10.77 4.47 2.27
N GLY A 38 -11.25 4.25 3.49
CA GLY A 38 -12.06 3.08 3.83
C GLY A 38 -13.30 2.96 2.96
N PHE A 39 -14.02 4.07 2.72
CA PHE A 39 -15.17 4.09 1.83
C PHE A 39 -14.79 3.84 0.36
N LEU A 40 -13.70 4.44 -0.13
CA LEU A 40 -13.22 4.21 -1.49
C LEU A 40 -12.79 2.75 -1.70
N LEU A 41 -12.04 2.18 -0.77
CA LEU A 41 -11.60 0.78 -0.80
C LEU A 41 -12.76 -0.19 -0.68
N GLY A 42 -13.66 0.03 0.28
CA GLY A 42 -14.84 -0.81 0.49
C GLY A 42 -15.78 -0.74 -0.71
N GLY A 43 -16.04 0.46 -1.23
CA GLY A 43 -16.86 0.67 -2.42
C GLY A 43 -16.28 0.03 -3.67
N THR A 44 -14.97 0.23 -3.93
CA THR A 44 -14.30 -0.41 -5.08
C THR A 44 -14.26 -1.92 -4.96
N THR A 45 -14.00 -2.46 -3.77
CA THR A 45 -14.01 -3.91 -3.52
C THR A 45 -15.40 -4.51 -3.71
N PHE A 46 -16.44 -3.84 -3.19
CA PHE A 46 -17.83 -4.26 -3.40
C PHE A 46 -18.22 -4.23 -4.87
N MET A 47 -17.81 -3.20 -5.62
CA MET A 47 -18.02 -3.14 -7.07
C MET A 47 -17.30 -4.28 -7.80
N ILE A 48 -16.08 -4.63 -7.40
CA ILE A 48 -15.32 -5.74 -7.96
C ILE A 48 -16.02 -7.08 -7.68
N GLU A 49 -16.43 -7.33 -6.43
CA GLU A 49 -17.13 -8.56 -6.05
C GLU A 49 -18.48 -8.71 -6.76
N ASN A 50 -19.26 -7.62 -6.88
CA ASN A 50 -20.56 -7.66 -7.57
C ASN A 50 -20.45 -7.74 -9.10
N SER A 51 -19.40 -7.18 -9.71
CA SER A 51 -19.28 -7.13 -11.18
C SER A 51 -18.76 -8.42 -11.81
N MET A 52 -18.12 -9.32 -11.04
CA MET A 52 -17.47 -10.53 -11.58
C MET A 52 -17.96 -11.86 -10.97
N GLY A 53 -19.14 -11.88 -10.34
CA GLY A 53 -19.85 -13.11 -9.96
C GLY A 53 -19.25 -13.91 -8.78
N ALA A 54 -19.71 -15.16 -8.60
CA ALA A 54 -19.40 -16.01 -7.44
C ALA A 54 -17.91 -16.39 -7.27
N ALA A 55 -17.08 -16.20 -8.30
CA ALA A 55 -15.64 -16.49 -8.25
C ALA A 55 -14.85 -15.51 -7.37
N TYR A 56 -15.40 -14.33 -7.09
CA TYR A 56 -14.76 -13.27 -6.29
C TYR A 56 -15.36 -13.13 -4.88
N SER A 57 -16.33 -13.97 -4.53
CA SER A 57 -16.99 -13.95 -3.22
C SER A 57 -15.98 -14.24 -2.10
N GLY A 58 -15.80 -13.28 -1.19
CA GLY A 58 -14.90 -13.41 -0.04
C GLY A 58 -13.42 -13.11 -0.32
N ILE A 59 -13.08 -12.52 -1.48
CA ILE A 59 -11.71 -12.06 -1.73
C ILE A 59 -11.33 -10.91 -0.80
N SER A 60 -12.29 -10.04 -0.46
CA SER A 60 -12.10 -8.96 0.52
C SER A 60 -11.61 -9.47 1.87
N ILE A 61 -12.25 -10.49 2.44
CA ILE A 61 -11.87 -11.06 3.74
C ILE A 61 -10.54 -11.80 3.67
N GLN A 62 -10.24 -12.49 2.56
CA GLN A 62 -8.94 -13.13 2.35
C GLN A 62 -7.82 -12.10 2.26
N ALA A 63 -8.01 -11.01 1.50
CA ALA A 63 -7.05 -9.92 1.39
C ALA A 63 -6.80 -9.25 2.75
N PHE A 64 -7.85 -9.06 3.54
CA PHE A 64 -7.74 -8.53 4.91
C PHE A 64 -6.92 -9.45 5.80
N LEU A 65 -7.21 -10.76 5.81
CA LEU A 65 -6.47 -11.74 6.60
C LEU A 65 -4.99 -11.81 6.21
N ILE A 66 -4.68 -11.82 4.91
CA ILE A 66 -3.29 -11.81 4.44
C ILE A 66 -2.58 -10.53 4.87
N THR A 67 -3.22 -9.38 4.74
CA THR A 67 -2.65 -8.09 5.17
C THR A 67 -2.39 -8.08 6.68
N ALA A 68 -3.33 -8.60 7.48
CA ALA A 68 -3.17 -8.73 8.92
C ALA A 68 -2.03 -9.70 9.30
N MET A 69 -1.89 -10.81 8.57
CA MET A 69 -0.77 -11.76 8.75
C MET A 69 0.57 -11.12 8.39
N ILE A 70 0.66 -10.36 7.30
CA ILE A 70 1.87 -9.62 6.91
C ILE A 70 2.23 -8.60 8.00
N PHE A 71 1.26 -7.82 8.46
CA PHE A 71 1.45 -6.84 9.51
C PHE A 71 1.94 -7.48 10.81
N GLY A 72 1.24 -8.50 11.30
CA GLY A 72 1.61 -9.20 12.55
C GLY A 72 2.95 -9.94 12.44
N GLY A 73 3.21 -10.58 11.30
CA GLY A 73 4.48 -11.24 11.02
C GLY A 73 5.64 -10.26 11.01
N MET A 74 5.48 -9.12 10.30
CA MET A 74 6.52 -8.10 10.24
C MET A 74 6.75 -7.43 11.60
N LEU A 75 5.69 -7.19 12.36
CA LEU A 75 5.79 -6.65 13.72
C LEU A 75 6.56 -7.62 14.64
N GLY A 76 6.32 -8.93 14.53
CA GLY A 76 7.07 -9.95 15.27
C GLY A 76 8.55 -10.01 14.87
N ILE A 77 8.85 -9.91 13.58
CA ILE A 77 10.24 -9.90 13.08
C ILE A 77 10.97 -8.62 13.52
N TYR A 78 10.29 -7.48 13.45
CA TYR A 78 10.86 -6.21 13.89
C TYR A 78 11.15 -6.23 15.40
N ARG A 79 10.17 -6.64 16.21
CA ARG A 79 10.31 -6.72 17.67
C ARG A 79 11.36 -7.73 18.13
N SER A 80 11.62 -8.78 17.36
CA SER A 80 12.71 -9.72 17.66
C SER A 80 14.10 -9.18 17.34
N GLY A 81 14.20 -7.96 16.81
CA GLY A 81 15.48 -7.31 16.48
C GLY A 81 16.21 -7.97 15.30
N LEU A 82 15.52 -8.83 14.53
CA LEU A 82 16.11 -9.51 13.38
C LEU A 82 16.43 -8.55 12.23
N ILE A 83 15.72 -7.42 12.14
CA ILE A 83 15.87 -6.42 11.10
C ILE A 83 16.36 -5.12 11.72
N ASN A 84 17.60 -4.74 11.41
CA ASN A 84 18.12 -3.42 11.74
C ASN A 84 17.81 -2.45 10.60
N VAL A 85 16.93 -1.48 10.87
CA VAL A 85 16.55 -0.44 9.90
C VAL A 85 17.65 0.63 9.86
N ASN A 86 18.60 0.46 8.96
CA ASN A 86 19.68 1.42 8.72
C ASN A 86 19.26 2.51 7.73
N ASP A 87 20.01 3.60 7.67
CA ASP A 87 19.78 4.68 6.69
C ASP A 87 19.84 4.17 5.24
N ASN A 88 20.77 3.25 4.95
CA ASN A 88 20.86 2.59 3.64
C ASN A 88 19.61 1.77 3.32
N PHE A 89 18.98 1.13 4.31
CA PHE A 89 17.73 0.39 4.11
C PHE A 89 16.59 1.35 3.75
N ARG A 90 16.49 2.49 4.47
CA ARG A 90 15.50 3.53 4.20
C ARG A 90 15.67 4.14 2.81
N ILE A 91 16.90 4.41 2.39
CA ILE A 91 17.20 4.94 1.05
C ILE A 91 16.84 3.89 -0.01
N ALA A 92 17.29 2.64 0.13
CA ALA A 92 16.99 1.57 -0.81
C ALA A 92 15.47 1.38 -0.97
N LEU A 93 14.75 1.38 0.14
CA LEU A 93 13.31 1.18 0.15
C LEU A 93 12.56 2.35 -0.48
N SER A 94 12.93 3.59 -0.15
CA SER A 94 12.34 4.79 -0.78
C SER A 94 12.58 4.82 -2.30
N SER A 95 13.78 4.41 -2.76
CA SER A 95 14.09 4.32 -4.18
C SER A 95 13.25 3.25 -4.89
N ALA A 96 13.01 2.11 -4.23
CA ALA A 96 12.17 1.04 -4.76
C ALA A 96 10.71 1.47 -4.88
N VAL A 97 10.19 2.19 -3.88
CA VAL A 97 8.84 2.77 -3.93
C VAL A 97 8.71 3.78 -5.08
N VAL A 98 9.68 4.68 -5.24
CA VAL A 98 9.71 5.63 -6.37
C VAL A 98 9.73 4.91 -7.72
N ALA A 99 10.49 3.82 -7.85
CA ALA A 99 10.52 3.02 -9.07
C ALA A 99 9.14 2.40 -9.39
N ILE A 100 8.48 1.80 -8.41
CA ILE A 100 7.12 1.21 -8.56
C ILE A 100 6.12 2.28 -9.00
N ILE A 101 6.16 3.42 -8.33
CA ILE A 101 5.37 4.61 -8.66
C ILE A 101 5.55 5.01 -10.12
N MET A 102 6.80 5.07 -10.57
CA MET A 102 7.13 5.53 -11.91
C MET A 102 6.61 4.53 -12.96
N ILE A 103 6.71 3.22 -12.69
CA ILE A 103 6.13 2.15 -13.52
C ILE A 103 4.59 2.31 -13.62
N TYR A 104 3.91 2.61 -12.51
CA TYR A 104 2.47 2.84 -12.52
C TYR A 104 2.08 4.11 -13.27
N LEU A 105 2.86 5.19 -13.14
CA LEU A 105 2.64 6.43 -13.87
C LEU A 105 2.81 6.23 -15.39
N PHE A 106 3.87 5.55 -15.81
CA PHE A 106 4.07 5.20 -17.22
C PHE A 106 2.92 4.34 -17.75
N SER A 107 2.49 3.34 -16.98
CA SER A 107 1.37 2.48 -17.35
C SER A 107 0.06 3.26 -17.48
N PHE A 108 -0.16 4.27 -16.64
CA PHE A 108 -1.34 5.14 -16.69
C PHE A 108 -1.32 6.03 -17.94
N ILE A 109 -0.19 6.66 -18.24
CA ILE A 109 -0.01 7.52 -19.43
C ILE A 109 -0.22 6.71 -20.71
N LEU A 110 0.37 5.51 -20.79
CA LEU A 110 0.21 4.61 -21.94
C LEU A 110 -1.24 4.12 -22.07
N GLY A 111 -1.92 3.87 -20.95
CA GLY A 111 -3.33 3.50 -20.92
C GLY A 111 -4.26 4.60 -21.45
N ILE A 112 -3.95 5.89 -21.19
CA ILE A 112 -4.70 7.02 -21.77
C ILE A 112 -4.46 7.13 -23.28
N ALA A 113 -3.25 6.78 -23.75
CA ALA A 113 -2.91 6.75 -25.17
C ALA A 113 -3.52 5.55 -25.94
N GLY A 114 -4.34 4.71 -25.28
CA GLY A 114 -4.97 3.54 -25.89
C GLY A 114 -4.02 2.36 -26.13
N ILE A 115 -2.78 2.43 -25.62
CA ILE A 115 -1.80 1.35 -25.70
C ILE A 115 -1.89 0.56 -24.39
N GLU A 116 -2.61 -0.56 -24.44
CA GLU A 116 -2.64 -1.50 -23.31
C GLU A 116 -1.26 -2.15 -23.18
N VAL A 117 -0.57 -1.92 -22.06
CA VAL A 117 0.68 -2.62 -21.75
C VAL A 117 0.35 -4.04 -21.28
N PRO A 118 0.51 -5.08 -22.12
CA PRO A 118 -0.09 -6.40 -21.85
C PRO A 118 0.66 -7.16 -20.75
N TYR A 119 1.91 -6.81 -20.48
CA TYR A 119 2.82 -7.64 -19.69
C TYR A 119 2.77 -7.42 -18.17
N ILE A 120 2.34 -6.23 -17.70
CA ILE A 120 2.24 -5.91 -16.26
C ILE A 120 0.79 -6.05 -15.76
N HIS A 121 -0.18 -5.84 -16.64
CA HIS A 121 -1.62 -5.93 -16.35
C HIS A 121 -2.26 -7.25 -16.79
N GLY A 122 -1.54 -8.09 -17.54
CA GLY A 122 -2.01 -9.41 -17.91
C GLY A 122 -2.00 -10.41 -16.75
N ASN A 123 -2.84 -11.44 -16.84
CA ASN A 123 -2.89 -12.59 -15.91
C ASN A 123 -1.69 -13.55 -16.04
N GLY A 124 -0.59 -13.08 -16.63
CA GLY A 124 0.63 -13.87 -16.81
C GLY A 124 1.40 -14.05 -15.49
N ALA A 125 2.25 -15.08 -15.42
CA ALA A 125 3.10 -15.36 -14.26
C ALA A 125 3.97 -14.15 -13.84
N ILE A 126 4.34 -13.30 -14.80
CA ILE A 126 5.09 -12.05 -14.59
C ILE A 126 4.28 -11.04 -13.78
N GLY A 127 2.98 -10.89 -14.06
CA GLY A 127 2.09 -9.97 -13.35
C GLY A 127 1.84 -10.42 -11.90
N ILE A 128 1.81 -11.72 -11.63
CA ILE A 128 1.71 -12.28 -10.28
C ILE A 128 3.02 -12.05 -9.52
N GLY A 129 4.16 -12.39 -10.13
CA GLY A 129 5.49 -12.18 -9.53
C GLY A 129 5.74 -10.71 -9.18
N PHE A 130 5.32 -9.78 -10.05
CA PHE A 130 5.41 -8.35 -9.76
C PHE A 130 4.57 -7.94 -8.55
N SER A 131 3.32 -8.39 -8.45
CA SER A 131 2.46 -8.08 -7.29
C SER A 131 3.02 -8.65 -5.99
N VAL A 132 3.59 -9.87 -6.01
CA VAL A 132 4.28 -10.44 -4.83
C VAL A 132 5.49 -9.60 -4.42
N LEU A 133 6.29 -9.15 -5.39
CA LEU A 133 7.44 -8.28 -5.14
C LEU A 133 7.00 -6.96 -4.49
N VAL A 134 5.97 -6.32 -5.02
CA VAL A 134 5.42 -5.06 -4.47
C VAL A 134 4.86 -5.27 -3.05
N ILE A 135 4.18 -6.39 -2.78
CA ILE A 135 3.74 -6.74 -1.42
C ILE A 135 4.94 -6.92 -0.49
N GLY A 136 6.01 -7.58 -0.94
CA GLY A 136 7.25 -7.74 -0.17
C GLY A 136 7.94 -6.41 0.16
N ILE A 137 7.98 -5.47 -0.80
CA ILE A 137 8.47 -4.11 -0.56
C ILE A 137 7.56 -3.37 0.43
N GLY A 138 6.24 -3.50 0.30
CA GLY A 138 5.28 -2.94 1.26
C GLY A 138 5.49 -3.50 2.67
N ALA A 139 5.73 -4.80 2.81
CA ALA A 139 6.03 -5.43 4.09
C ALA A 139 7.35 -4.88 4.70
N MET A 140 8.38 -4.67 3.88
CA MET A 140 9.60 -3.99 4.33
C MET A 140 9.34 -2.53 4.75
N MET A 141 8.39 -1.85 4.10
CA MET A 141 7.93 -0.50 4.47
C MET A 141 7.35 -0.47 5.88
N LEU A 142 6.58 -1.50 6.26
CA LEU A 142 6.05 -1.60 7.62
C LEU A 142 7.16 -1.64 8.69
N ALA A 143 8.29 -2.29 8.43
CA ALA A 143 9.41 -2.22 9.37
C ALA A 143 10.05 -0.84 9.46
N ALA A 144 10.15 -0.12 8.34
CA ALA A 144 10.60 1.27 8.37
C ALA A 144 9.62 2.19 9.12
N ASP A 145 8.32 1.90 9.04
CA ASP A 145 7.26 2.58 9.80
C ASP A 145 7.37 2.26 11.30
N PHE A 146 7.61 1.01 11.69
CA PHE A 146 7.82 0.63 13.09
C PHE A 146 9.08 1.28 13.70
N ASP A 147 10.20 1.30 12.97
CA ASP A 147 11.43 2.02 13.40
C ASP A 147 11.20 3.52 13.50
N PHE A 148 10.36 4.09 12.64
CA PHE A 148 9.98 5.50 12.77
C PHE A 148 9.16 5.77 14.04
N VAL A 149 8.22 4.88 14.39
CA VAL A 149 7.43 4.97 15.63
C VAL A 149 8.34 4.82 16.86
N GLU A 150 9.19 3.80 16.88
CA GLU A 150 10.06 3.50 18.03
C GLU A 150 11.06 4.64 18.29
N ARG A 151 11.79 5.09 17.27
CA ARG A 151 12.70 6.25 17.39
C ARG A 151 11.96 7.53 17.77
N GLY A 152 10.71 7.69 17.33
CA GLY A 152 9.87 8.82 17.73
C GLY A 152 9.60 8.82 19.23
N VAL A 153 9.31 7.66 19.80
CA VAL A 153 9.09 7.50 21.25
C VAL A 153 10.39 7.67 22.04
N GLU A 154 11.49 7.05 21.59
CA GLU A 154 12.80 7.13 22.26
C GLU A 154 13.36 8.55 22.33
N ASN A 155 13.18 9.34 21.26
CA ASN A 155 13.65 10.73 21.21
C ASN A 155 12.70 11.73 21.89
N GLY A 156 11.64 11.26 22.58
CA GLY A 156 10.67 12.11 23.27
C GLY A 156 9.93 13.05 22.31
N ALA A 157 9.59 12.57 21.11
CA ALA A 157 9.00 13.39 20.07
C ALA A 157 7.68 14.08 20.53
N PRO A 158 7.38 15.29 20.01
CA PRO A 158 6.13 15.99 20.31
C PRO A 158 4.91 15.14 19.96
N LYS A 159 3.81 15.29 20.73
CA LYS A 159 2.53 14.57 20.55
C LYS A 159 1.96 14.61 19.12
N GLU A 160 2.30 15.64 18.35
CA GLU A 160 1.95 15.78 16.93
C GLU A 160 2.62 14.74 16.00
N MET A 161 3.78 14.20 16.38
CA MET A 161 4.46 13.16 15.61
C MET A 161 3.76 11.80 15.69
N GLU A 162 2.98 11.53 16.74
CA GLU A 162 2.20 10.28 16.86
C GLU A 162 1.23 10.12 15.68
N TRP A 163 0.48 11.18 15.36
CA TRP A 163 -0.49 11.17 14.27
C TRP A 163 0.16 11.03 12.90
N ARG A 164 1.36 11.58 12.74
CA ARG A 164 2.17 11.41 11.52
C ARG A 164 2.66 9.97 11.37
N ALA A 165 3.07 9.34 12.46
CA ALA A 165 3.50 7.95 12.45
C ALA A 165 2.32 7.00 12.15
N VAL A 166 1.16 7.25 12.77
CA VAL A 166 -0.08 6.52 12.50
C VAL A 166 -0.51 6.68 11.04
N PHE A 167 -0.41 7.89 10.49
CA PHE A 167 -0.76 8.13 9.08
C PHE A 167 0.11 7.33 8.11
N GLY A 168 1.43 7.34 8.28
CA GLY A 168 2.35 6.57 7.44
C GLY A 168 2.03 5.07 7.46
N LEU A 169 1.89 4.52 8.67
CA LEU A 169 1.52 3.12 8.87
C LEU A 169 0.17 2.77 8.23
N LEU A 170 -0.83 3.66 8.33
CA LEU A 170 -2.14 3.48 7.73
C LEU A 170 -2.08 3.47 6.20
N VAL A 171 -1.31 4.37 5.59
CA VAL A 171 -1.11 4.40 4.14
C VAL A 171 -0.43 3.12 3.66
N THR A 172 0.62 2.66 4.36
CA THR A 172 1.30 1.40 4.05
C THR A 172 0.35 0.21 4.16
N LEU A 173 -0.49 0.16 5.20
CA LEU A 173 -1.44 -0.93 5.40
C LEU A 173 -2.49 -0.99 4.29
N ILE A 174 -3.04 0.17 3.90
CA ILE A 174 -3.98 0.29 2.77
C ILE A 174 -3.31 -0.15 1.47
N TRP A 175 -2.06 0.24 1.25
CA TRP A 175 -1.30 -0.14 0.07
C TRP A 175 -1.18 -1.66 -0.03
N ILE A 176 -0.74 -2.32 1.04
CA ILE A 176 -0.58 -3.79 1.08
C ILE A 176 -1.93 -4.47 0.83
N TYR A 177 -3.02 -3.96 1.43
CA TYR A 177 -4.35 -4.49 1.20
C TYR A 177 -4.73 -4.47 -0.28
N TRP A 178 -4.54 -3.32 -0.94
CA TRP A 178 -4.88 -3.18 -2.36
C TRP A 178 -4.04 -4.09 -3.27
N GLU A 179 -2.74 -4.19 -3.01
CA GLU A 179 -1.87 -5.04 -3.81
C GLU A 179 -2.18 -6.54 -3.57
N THR A 180 -2.55 -6.91 -2.35
CA THR A 180 -3.01 -8.26 -2.02
C THR A 180 -4.34 -8.58 -2.70
N LEU A 181 -5.29 -7.65 -2.66
CA LEU A 181 -6.56 -7.78 -3.38
C LEU A 181 -6.28 -8.01 -4.88
N ARG A 182 -5.36 -7.24 -5.47
CA ARG A 182 -4.96 -7.41 -6.86
C ARG A 182 -4.31 -8.75 -7.15
N LEU A 183 -3.44 -9.21 -6.26
CA LEU A 183 -2.82 -10.53 -6.38
C LEU A 183 -3.90 -11.63 -6.42
N LEU A 184 -4.86 -11.58 -5.49
CA LEU A 184 -5.97 -12.52 -5.43
C LEU A 184 -6.86 -12.44 -6.68
N MET A 185 -7.15 -11.24 -7.17
CA MET A 185 -7.89 -11.06 -8.42
C MET A 185 -7.18 -11.71 -9.63
N LYS A 186 -5.86 -11.52 -9.75
CA LYS A 186 -5.04 -12.15 -10.82
C LYS A 186 -4.98 -13.68 -10.71
N LEU A 187 -5.03 -14.21 -9.49
CA LEU A 187 -5.08 -15.65 -9.25
C LEU A 187 -6.47 -16.23 -9.57
N ALA A 188 -7.54 -15.52 -9.20
CA ALA A 188 -8.92 -15.93 -9.45
C ALA A 188 -9.29 -15.89 -10.94
N SER A 189 -8.83 -14.87 -11.67
CA SER A 189 -9.07 -14.71 -13.12
C SER A 189 -8.39 -15.75 -14.01
N ARG A 190 -7.54 -16.62 -13.44
CA ARG A 190 -6.86 -17.71 -14.14
C ARG A 190 -7.61 -19.05 -14.07
N ARG A 191 -8.64 -19.14 -13.22
CA ARG A 191 -9.59 -20.27 -13.20
C ARG A 191 -10.72 -20.03 -14.19
#